data_AF-A0A258E8W7-F1
#
_entry.id   AF-A0A258E8W7-F1
#
_cell.length_a   1.000
_cell.length_b   1.000
_cell.length_c   1.000
_cell.angle_alpha   90.00
_cell.angle_beta   90.00
_cell.angle_gamma   90.00
#
_symmetry.space_group_name_H-M   'P 1'
#
loop_
_entity.id
_entity.type
_entity.pdbx_description
1 polymer ?
#
loop_
_entity_poly.entity_id
_entity_poly.type
_entity_poly.pdbx_seq_one_letter_code
_entity_poly.pdbx_strand_id
1 'polypeptide(L)'
;MPSLKELKGRINSVKSTQKITKAKQMVAAAKLRRAQSAAEAARPYATRLAAVMASLAGKVAGDSAPKLLAGTGSDQRNLLVVVNTDKGLCGGLNSNLVKAAKAKARELQAAGKQVEFYLVGKKGRAPLK
;
A
#
# COMPACT_ATOMS: atom_id res chain seq x y z
N MET A 1 -7.13 -25.72 -39.77
CA MET A 1 -5.76 -25.29 -39.42
C MET A 1 -5.72 -23.76 -39.44
N PRO A 2 -5.04 -23.10 -38.49
CA PRO A 2 -4.94 -21.64 -38.54
C PRO A 2 -4.25 -21.23 -39.84
N SER A 3 -4.80 -20.22 -40.51
CA SER A 3 -4.23 -19.76 -41.78
C SER A 3 -2.89 -19.04 -41.54
N LEU A 4 -2.01 -19.02 -42.55
CA LEU A 4 -0.77 -18.22 -42.51
C LEU A 4 -1.04 -16.74 -42.18
N LYS A 5 -2.21 -16.23 -42.59
CA LYS A 5 -2.67 -14.87 -42.27
C LYS A 5 -2.94 -14.69 -40.78
N GLU A 6 -3.60 -15.65 -40.14
CA GLU A 6 -3.86 -15.63 -38.69
C GLU A 6 -2.57 -15.71 -37.88
N LEU A 7 -1.62 -16.57 -38.27
CA LEU A 7 -0.32 -16.66 -37.62
C LEU A 7 0.46 -15.35 -37.72
N LYS A 8 0.51 -14.73 -38.91
CA LYS A 8 1.11 -13.39 -39.08
C LYS A 8 0.41 -12.34 -38.21
N GLY A 9 -0.92 -12.39 -38.10
CA GLY A 9 -1.70 -11.53 -37.21
C GLY A 9 -1.31 -11.67 -35.73
N ARG A 10 -1.21 -12.91 -35.23
CA ARG A 10 -0.78 -13.20 -33.85
C ARG A 10 0.64 -12.69 -33.59
N ILE A 11 1.59 -12.90 -34.52
CA ILE A 11 2.97 -12.41 -34.38
C ILE A 11 2.99 -10.88 -34.24
N ASN A 12 2.23 -10.17 -35.07
CA ASN A 12 2.16 -8.72 -35.02
C ASN A 12 1.53 -8.22 -33.70
N SER A 13 0.47 -8.88 -33.22
CA SER A 13 -0.17 -8.55 -31.94
C SER A 13 0.78 -8.74 -30.74
N VAL A 14 1.51 -9.86 -30.71
CA VAL A 14 2.50 -10.13 -29.64
C VAL A 14 3.66 -9.14 -29.71
N LYS A 15 4.19 -8.83 -30.90
CA LYS A 15 5.24 -7.80 -31.08
C LYS A 15 4.78 -6.43 -30.60
N SER A 16 3.53 -6.05 -30.89
CA SER A 16 2.95 -4.79 -30.41
C SER A 16 2.84 -4.78 -28.88
N THR A 17 2.28 -5.84 -28.30
CA THR A 17 2.16 -5.99 -26.84
C THR A 17 3.52 -5.92 -26.14
N GLN A 18 4.56 -6.54 -26.73
CA GLN A 18 5.93 -6.50 -26.21
C GLN A 18 6.50 -5.07 -26.17
N LYS A 19 6.29 -4.28 -27.22
CA LYS A 19 6.72 -2.86 -27.25
C LYS A 19 5.99 -2.05 -26.17
N ILE A 20 4.69 -2.26 -26.00
CA ILE A 20 3.88 -1.56 -24.99
C ILE A 20 4.34 -1.90 -23.58
N THR A 21 4.57 -3.18 -23.26
CA THR A 21 5.03 -3.60 -21.93
C THR A 21 6.44 -3.12 -21.65
N LYS A 22 7.33 -3.11 -22.65
CA LYS A 22 8.69 -2.54 -22.52
C LYS A 22 8.64 -1.06 -22.20
N ALA A 23 7.82 -0.29 -22.91
CA ALA A 23 7.62 1.13 -22.62
C ALA A 23 7.05 1.34 -21.21
N LYS A 24 6.02 0.57 -20.82
CA LYS A 24 5.45 0.63 -19.45
C LYS A 24 6.48 0.32 -18.37
N GLN A 25 7.37 -0.65 -18.59
CA GLN A 25 8.45 -0.98 -17.66
C GLN A 25 9.39 0.23 -17.45
N MET A 26 9.79 0.90 -18.54
CA MET A 26 10.65 2.08 -18.47
C MET A 26 9.96 3.25 -17.74
N VAL A 27 8.67 3.48 -18.02
CA VAL A 27 7.88 4.49 -17.30
C VAL A 27 7.75 4.16 -15.82
N ALA A 28 7.53 2.90 -15.46
CA ALA A 28 7.44 2.46 -14.07
C ALA A 28 8.80 2.64 -13.35
N ALA A 29 9.91 2.30 -13.99
CA ALA A 29 11.25 2.50 -13.44
C ALA A 29 11.55 3.99 -13.17
N ALA A 30 11.20 4.88 -14.11
CA ALA A 30 11.35 6.32 -13.93
C ALA A 30 10.50 6.86 -12.75
N LYS A 31 9.26 6.38 -12.63
CA LYS A 31 8.38 6.75 -11.51
C LYS A 31 8.90 6.23 -10.17
N LEU A 32 9.42 5.02 -10.13
CA LEU A 32 10.03 4.45 -8.92
C LEU A 32 11.22 5.29 -8.47
N ARG A 33 12.11 5.64 -9.40
CA ARG A 33 13.27 6.51 -9.09
C ARG A 33 12.84 7.86 -8.53
N ARG A 34 11.83 8.49 -9.13
CA ARG A 34 11.28 9.76 -8.60
C ARG A 34 10.68 9.60 -7.19
N ALA A 35 9.95 8.52 -6.95
CA ALA A 35 9.37 8.23 -5.64
C ALA A 35 10.46 7.97 -4.58
N GLN A 36 11.52 7.25 -4.95
CA GLN A 36 12.67 7.02 -4.09
C GLN A 36 13.38 8.33 -3.72
N SER A 37 13.69 9.18 -4.70
CA SER A 37 14.34 10.47 -4.42
C SER A 37 13.48 11.37 -3.52
N ALA A 38 12.15 11.36 -3.69
CA ALA A 38 11.26 12.09 -2.79
C ALA A 38 11.27 11.51 -1.35
N ALA A 39 11.31 10.20 -1.20
CA ALA A 39 11.41 9.54 0.11
C ALA A 39 12.76 9.83 0.80
N GLU A 40 13.86 9.83 0.03
CA GLU A 40 15.20 10.19 0.53
C GLU A 40 15.26 11.66 0.95
N ALA A 41 14.68 12.57 0.17
CA ALA A 41 14.60 13.99 0.52
C ALA A 41 13.76 14.26 1.78
N ALA A 42 12.71 13.47 2.01
CA ALA A 42 11.88 13.56 3.22
C ALA A 42 12.53 12.95 4.47
N ARG A 43 13.55 12.11 4.30
CA ARG A 43 14.15 11.33 5.40
C ARG A 43 14.75 12.20 6.52
N PRO A 44 15.50 13.28 6.26
CA PRO A 44 16.05 14.12 7.33
C PRO A 44 14.98 14.75 8.22
N TYR A 45 13.86 15.20 7.62
CA TYR A 45 12.71 15.72 8.36
C TYR A 45 12.10 14.65 9.26
N ALA A 46 11.83 13.45 8.70
CA ALA A 46 11.26 12.34 9.45
C ALA A 46 12.15 11.92 10.63
N THR A 47 13.48 11.85 10.43
CA THR A 47 14.44 11.52 11.50
C THR A 47 14.43 12.54 12.63
N ARG A 48 14.46 13.84 12.29
CA ARG A 48 14.44 14.91 13.31
C ARG A 48 13.10 14.95 14.05
N LEU A 49 11.99 14.81 13.33
CA LEU A 49 10.67 14.73 13.92
C LEU A 49 10.57 13.54 14.88
N ALA A 50 11.05 12.36 14.49
CA ALA A 50 11.06 11.17 15.35
C ALA A 50 11.85 11.41 16.65
N ALA A 51 13.03 12.06 16.57
CA ALA A 51 13.83 12.40 17.74
C ALA A 51 13.11 13.35 18.70
N VAL A 52 12.42 14.38 18.16
CA VAL A 52 11.61 15.30 18.97
C VAL A 52 10.45 14.54 19.62
N MET A 53 9.70 13.76 18.85
CA MET A 53 8.55 12.99 19.38
C MET A 53 8.97 12.00 20.46
N ALA A 54 10.12 11.34 20.32
CA ALA A 54 10.66 10.45 21.35
C ALA A 54 11.02 11.20 22.65
N SER A 55 11.66 12.38 22.52
CA SER A 55 11.98 13.24 23.65
C SER A 55 10.73 13.73 24.39
N LEU A 56 9.65 14.03 23.66
CA LEU A 56 8.36 14.42 24.26
C LEU A 56 7.65 13.24 24.92
N ALA A 57 7.60 12.07 24.27
CA ALA A 57 6.91 10.89 24.78
C ALA A 57 7.45 10.43 26.14
N GLY A 58 8.77 10.58 26.39
CA GLY A 58 9.37 10.27 27.70
C GLY A 58 9.07 11.29 28.80
N LYS A 59 8.55 12.48 28.46
CA LYS A 59 8.31 13.60 29.40
C LYS A 59 6.83 13.87 29.64
N VAL A 60 5.97 13.50 28.69
CA VAL A 60 4.52 13.71 28.75
C VAL A 60 3.87 12.42 29.25
N ALA A 61 3.67 12.31 30.55
CA ALA A 61 3.00 11.20 31.22
C ALA A 61 1.88 11.72 32.14
N GLY A 62 0.89 10.86 32.43
CA GLY A 62 -0.25 11.17 33.30
C GLY A 62 -1.52 11.59 32.55
N ASP A 63 -2.60 11.80 33.31
CA ASP A 63 -3.97 11.98 32.78
C ASP A 63 -4.17 13.25 31.94
N SER A 64 -3.25 14.21 32.01
CA SER A 64 -3.26 15.45 31.22
C SER A 64 -2.57 15.32 29.86
N ALA A 65 -1.94 14.18 29.57
CA ALA A 65 -1.27 13.93 28.30
C ALA A 65 -2.26 13.84 27.13
N PRO A 66 -1.89 14.32 25.91
CA PRO A 66 -2.74 14.18 24.74
C PRO A 66 -3.06 12.70 24.44
N LYS A 67 -4.34 12.38 24.20
CA LYS A 67 -4.79 11.00 23.94
C LYS A 67 -4.13 10.31 22.74
N LEU A 68 -3.68 11.08 21.74
CA LEU A 68 -2.93 10.54 20.60
C LEU A 68 -1.54 10.01 20.99
N LEU A 69 -0.99 10.45 22.13
CA LEU A 69 0.31 10.02 22.66
C LEU A 69 0.15 9.03 23.80
N ALA A 70 -0.73 9.32 24.77
CA ALA A 70 -0.95 8.46 25.94
C ALA A 70 -1.83 7.23 25.65
N GLY A 71 -2.57 7.25 24.54
CA GLY A 71 -3.59 6.25 24.24
C GLY A 71 -4.89 6.53 24.99
N THR A 72 -5.91 5.73 24.65
CA THR A 72 -7.26 5.86 25.23
C THR A 72 -7.57 4.80 26.29
N GLY A 73 -6.62 3.90 26.57
CA GLY A 73 -6.81 2.75 27.46
C GLY A 73 -7.71 1.63 26.90
N SER A 74 -8.26 1.80 25.70
CA SER A 74 -9.12 0.81 25.04
C SER A 74 -8.52 0.37 23.71
N ASP A 75 -8.44 -0.95 23.52
CA ASP A 75 -7.94 -1.61 22.31
C ASP A 75 -9.06 -2.32 21.52
N GLN A 76 -10.33 -2.04 21.87
CA GLN A 76 -11.49 -2.76 21.36
C GLN A 76 -11.79 -2.47 19.88
N ARG A 77 -11.50 -1.24 19.43
CA ARG A 77 -11.72 -0.80 18.04
C ARG A 77 -10.39 -0.60 17.33
N ASN A 78 -10.23 -1.28 16.19
CA ASN A 78 -9.02 -1.27 15.39
C ASN A 78 -9.33 -0.80 13.97
N LEU A 79 -8.70 0.30 13.55
CA LEU A 79 -8.79 0.80 12.18
C LEU A 79 -7.60 0.29 11.37
N LEU A 80 -7.84 -0.63 10.44
CA LEU A 80 -6.84 -1.09 9.49
C LEU A 80 -6.76 -0.13 8.30
N VAL A 81 -5.71 0.68 8.28
CA VAL A 81 -5.37 1.54 7.14
C VAL A 81 -4.67 0.70 6.08
N VAL A 82 -5.35 0.42 4.97
CA VAL A 82 -4.81 -0.39 3.87
C VAL A 82 -4.51 0.51 2.67
N VAL A 83 -3.22 0.62 2.34
CA VAL A 83 -2.75 1.44 1.22
C VAL A 83 -2.50 0.56 0.00
N ASN A 84 -3.42 0.62 -0.96
CA ASN A 84 -3.39 -0.09 -2.24
C ASN A 84 -3.10 0.86 -3.41
N THR A 85 -2.90 0.28 -4.60
CA THR A 85 -2.75 1.07 -5.82
C THR A 85 -4.12 1.47 -6.41
N ASP A 86 -4.11 2.52 -7.23
CA ASP A 86 -5.28 2.86 -8.05
C ASP A 86 -5.37 2.04 -9.35
N LYS A 87 -4.23 1.54 -9.84
CA LYS A 87 -4.09 0.88 -11.15
C LYS A 87 -3.75 -0.61 -11.00
N GLY A 88 -4.15 -1.42 -11.98
CA GLY A 88 -3.76 -2.84 -12.08
C GLY A 88 -2.40 -3.03 -12.75
N LEU A 89 -2.15 -4.26 -13.23
CA LEU A 89 -0.90 -4.67 -13.89
C LEU A 89 0.37 -4.44 -13.03
N CYS A 90 0.23 -4.62 -11.72
CA CYS A 90 1.28 -4.44 -10.71
C CYS A 90 1.76 -5.78 -10.11
N GLY A 91 1.70 -6.86 -10.91
CA GLY A 91 1.92 -8.23 -10.41
C GLY A 91 0.99 -8.57 -9.24
N GLY A 92 1.53 -9.26 -8.24
CA GLY A 92 0.79 -9.72 -7.05
C GLY A 92 0.62 -8.67 -5.94
N LEU A 93 1.03 -7.40 -6.14
CA LEU A 93 1.04 -6.39 -5.06
C LEU A 93 -0.34 -6.24 -4.38
N ASN A 94 -1.39 -5.96 -5.17
CA ASN A 94 -2.72 -5.73 -4.62
C ASN A 94 -3.31 -6.99 -3.96
N SER A 95 -3.13 -8.16 -4.58
CA SER A 95 -3.63 -9.42 -4.03
C SER A 95 -2.94 -9.77 -2.71
N ASN A 96 -1.63 -9.55 -2.61
CA ASN A 96 -0.86 -9.83 -1.40
C ASN A 96 -1.25 -8.88 -0.26
N LEU A 97 -1.43 -7.58 -0.55
CA LEU A 97 -1.90 -6.59 0.43
C LEU A 97 -3.29 -6.94 0.97
N VAL A 98 -4.23 -7.27 0.09
CA VAL A 98 -5.59 -7.67 0.49
C VAL A 98 -5.57 -8.95 1.32
N LYS A 99 -4.75 -9.94 0.94
CA LYS A 99 -4.63 -11.20 1.69
C LYS A 99 -4.10 -10.95 3.10
N ALA A 100 -3.06 -10.11 3.24
CA ALA A 100 -2.50 -9.74 4.53
C ALA A 100 -3.51 -8.96 5.39
N ALA A 101 -4.21 -7.97 4.81
CA ALA A 101 -5.22 -7.18 5.50
C ALA A 101 -6.37 -8.06 6.03
N LYS A 102 -6.87 -8.99 5.21
CA LYS A 102 -7.90 -9.95 5.64
C LYS A 102 -7.40 -10.91 6.72
N ALA A 103 -6.16 -11.36 6.63
CA ALA A 103 -5.57 -12.22 7.66
C ALA A 103 -5.50 -11.48 9.01
N LYS A 104 -5.02 -10.24 9.02
CA LYS A 104 -4.94 -9.44 10.25
C LYS A 104 -6.32 -9.10 10.81
N ALA A 105 -7.29 -8.80 9.95
CA ALA A 105 -8.66 -8.55 10.40
C ALA A 105 -9.27 -9.79 11.07
N ARG A 106 -9.10 -10.97 10.48
CA ARG A 106 -9.58 -12.23 11.09
C ARG A 106 -8.92 -12.52 12.42
N GLU A 107 -7.61 -12.28 12.53
CA GLU A 107 -6.87 -12.43 13.80
C GLU A 107 -7.44 -11.53 14.90
N LEU A 108 -7.67 -10.24 14.60
CA LEU A 108 -8.24 -9.28 15.55
C LEU A 108 -9.69 -9.61 15.92
N GLN A 109 -10.50 -10.03 14.94
CA GLN A 109 -11.88 -10.44 15.17
C GLN A 109 -11.97 -11.71 16.02
N ALA A 110 -11.07 -12.68 15.81
CA ALA A 110 -10.97 -13.89 16.64
C ALA A 110 -10.58 -13.55 18.09
N ALA A 111 -9.83 -12.47 18.31
CA ALA A 111 -9.53 -11.91 19.63
C ALA A 111 -10.68 -11.03 20.18
N GLY A 112 -11.87 -11.04 19.57
CA GLY A 112 -13.05 -10.31 20.01
C GLY A 112 -13.03 -8.81 19.71
N LYS A 113 -12.09 -8.32 18.88
CA LYS A 113 -11.97 -6.89 18.56
C LYS A 113 -12.88 -6.49 17.40
N GLN A 114 -13.34 -5.24 17.42
CA GLN A 114 -14.00 -4.59 16.29
C GLN A 114 -12.95 -4.11 15.29
N VAL A 115 -13.15 -4.43 14.01
CA VAL A 115 -12.23 -4.05 12.92
C VAL A 115 -12.96 -3.21 11.90
N GLU A 116 -12.41 -2.04 11.59
CA GLU A 116 -12.83 -1.16 10.51
C GLU A 116 -11.69 -1.02 9.50
N PHE A 117 -12.03 -0.78 8.24
CA PHE A 117 -11.03 -0.58 7.19
C PHE A 117 -11.06 0.86 6.68
N TYR A 118 -9.88 1.50 6.65
CA TYR A 118 -9.67 2.74 5.93
C TYR A 118 -8.85 2.46 4.67
N LEU A 119 -9.50 2.54 3.51
CA LEU A 119 -8.90 2.12 2.24
C LEU A 119 -8.36 3.31 1.46
N VAL A 120 -7.04 3.34 1.28
CA VAL A 120 -6.36 4.27 0.37
C VAL A 120 -6.10 3.54 -0.95
N GLY A 121 -6.55 4.14 -2.06
CA GLY A 121 -6.43 3.55 -3.40
C GLY A 121 -7.65 2.74 -3.84
N LYS A 122 -7.85 2.66 -5.16
CA LYS A 122 -9.07 2.05 -5.75
C LYS A 122 -9.08 0.52 -5.73
N LYS A 123 -7.94 -0.16 -5.84
CA LYS A 123 -7.88 -1.63 -6.00
C LYS A 123 -8.17 -2.42 -4.73
N GLY A 124 -8.07 -1.81 -3.56
CA GLY A 124 -8.45 -2.43 -2.29
C GLY A 124 -9.95 -2.40 -2.01
N ARG A 125 -10.74 -1.53 -2.67
CA ARG A 125 -12.15 -1.29 -2.34
C ARG A 125 -13.05 -2.50 -2.55
N ALA A 126 -13.07 -3.06 -3.75
CA ALA A 126 -13.95 -4.19 -4.07
C ALA A 126 -13.68 -5.46 -3.25
N PRO A 127 -12.43 -5.86 -2.95
CA PRO A 127 -12.19 -7.09 -2.19
C PRO A 127 -12.22 -6.93 -0.67
N LEU A 128 -12.20 -5.70 -0.12
CA LEU A 128 -12.19 -5.43 1.33
C LEU A 128 -13.46 -4.74 1.85
N LYS A 129 -14.29 -4.17 0.97
CA LYS A 129 -15.72 -3.96 1.28
C LYS A 129 -16.44 -5.29 1.28
#